data_AF-A0A820A3N1-F1
#
_entry.id   AF-A0A820A3N1-F1
#
_cell.length_a   1.000
_cell.length_b   1.000
_cell.length_c   1.000
_cell.angle_alpha   90.00
_cell.angle_beta   90.00
_cell.angle_gamma   90.00
#
_symmetry.space_group_name_H-M   'P 1'
#
loop_
_entity.id
_entity.type
_entity.pdbx_description
1 polymer ?
#
loop_
_entity_poly.entity_id
_entity_poly.type
_entity_poly.pdbx_seq_one_letter_code
_entity_poly.pdbx_strand_id
1 'polypeptide(L)'
;MAGWREVCDECLTTLFNYHYMCKQCGYMICIECSKQFSQLTIEKRKKLKRFCSHDDNSFCLSEFIPWDAVLKLRSDVIDYLSRLKIDYSIKLYHSSKAENLSTFIKSLKMKRSHEARDIQKIWSSIDCNCDPNIEFYCNDRLPVFNEWNSENAKQFFRKVWSTSCPVLVKQVHHKLSKTLWLPNAFKEHMIDHHETPALWDCETLAPILTNEDILARFWDGFERLNIRLKDNDHDGRRRILKLKDWPTKKDFASVFPTLLHDLMVNIPFSDYTKRSYKYDNVTYLGGSMNIVERLPSCLVKPDLGPKLYIAY
;
A
#
# COMPACT_ATOMS: atom_id res chain seq x y z
N MET A 1 -3.84 4.91 -18.50
CA MET A 1 -2.41 4.56 -18.34
C MET A 1 -2.29 3.74 -17.08
N ALA A 2 -1.56 2.62 -17.13
CA ALA A 2 -1.22 1.88 -15.90
C ALA A 2 -0.41 2.82 -14.99
N GLY A 3 -0.72 2.82 -13.70
CA GLY A 3 0.05 3.62 -12.74
C GLY A 3 1.49 3.13 -12.69
N TRP A 4 2.44 4.03 -12.42
CA TRP A 4 3.84 3.67 -12.29
C TRP A 4 4.19 3.44 -10.82
N ARG A 5 5.09 2.50 -10.56
CA ARG A 5 5.60 2.21 -9.21
C ARG A 5 7.07 2.56 -9.17
N GLU A 6 7.37 3.63 -8.47
CA GLU A 6 8.75 3.97 -8.11
C GLU A 6 9.17 3.21 -6.86
N VAL A 7 10.43 2.80 -6.81
CA VAL A 7 11.00 2.06 -5.68
C VAL A 7 12.30 2.71 -5.24
N CYS A 8 12.64 2.53 -3.96
CA CYS A 8 13.92 2.92 -3.42
C CYS A 8 15.01 2.03 -4.04
N ASP A 9 16.03 2.64 -4.63
CA ASP A 9 17.15 1.90 -5.25
C ASP A 9 17.96 1.09 -4.23
N GLU A 10 17.87 1.44 -2.94
CA GLU A 10 18.58 0.74 -1.86
C GLU A 10 17.77 -0.44 -1.31
N CYS A 11 16.57 -0.17 -0.78
CA CYS A 11 15.78 -1.17 -0.05
C CYS A 11 14.60 -1.75 -0.85
N LEU A 12 14.42 -1.30 -2.09
CA LEU A 12 13.32 -1.71 -2.99
C LEU A 12 11.92 -1.44 -2.45
N THR A 13 11.79 -0.66 -1.37
CA THR A 13 10.49 -0.24 -0.86
C THR A 13 9.82 0.73 -1.83
N THR A 14 8.51 0.63 -2.00
CA THR A 14 7.75 1.53 -2.85
C THR A 14 7.86 2.98 -2.36
N LEU A 15 8.17 3.89 -3.27
CA LEU A 15 8.16 5.33 -3.02
C LEU A 15 6.80 5.89 -3.42
N PHE A 16 6.07 6.46 -2.46
CA PHE A 16 4.73 7.01 -2.74
C PHE A 16 4.77 8.47 -3.18
N ASN A 17 5.46 9.33 -2.43
CA ASN A 17 5.62 10.74 -2.81
C ASN A 17 6.99 11.30 -2.42
N TYR A 18 7.20 11.67 -1.16
CA TYR A 18 8.47 12.25 -0.71
C TYR A 18 9.60 11.22 -0.66
N HIS A 19 10.69 11.55 -1.32
CA HIS A 19 11.91 10.73 -1.40
C HIS A 19 13.13 11.62 -1.60
N TYR A 20 14.33 11.06 -1.51
CA TYR A 20 15.57 11.79 -1.86
C TYR A 20 16.07 11.31 -3.21
N MET A 21 16.46 12.24 -4.06
CA MET A 21 17.02 11.96 -5.38
C MET A 21 18.40 12.60 -5.50
N CYS A 22 19.37 11.85 -6.01
CA CYS A 22 20.68 12.37 -6.38
C CYS A 22 20.56 13.20 -7.66
N LYS A 23 20.85 14.50 -7.58
CA LYS A 23 20.79 15.43 -8.72
C LYS A 23 21.79 15.11 -9.84
N GLN A 24 22.80 14.30 -9.55
CA GLN A 24 23.87 13.99 -10.52
C GLN A 24 23.60 12.70 -11.31
N CYS A 25 22.93 11.71 -10.72
CA CYS A 25 22.73 10.40 -11.37
C CYS A 25 21.32 9.85 -11.29
N GLY A 26 20.38 10.58 -10.67
CA GLY A 26 19.00 10.15 -10.53
C GLY A 26 18.74 9.06 -9.49
N TYR A 27 19.76 8.61 -8.74
CA TYR A 27 19.61 7.59 -7.69
C TYR A 27 18.59 8.04 -6.62
N MET A 28 17.53 7.25 -6.43
CA MET A 28 16.39 7.55 -5.57
C MET A 28 16.37 6.67 -4.32
N ILE A 29 16.22 7.28 -3.15
CA ILE A 29 16.13 6.56 -1.88
C ILE A 29 14.96 7.05 -1.02
N CYS A 30 14.38 6.12 -0.25
CA CYS A 30 13.33 6.46 0.70
C CYS A 30 13.87 7.33 1.84
N ILE A 31 12.95 7.96 2.58
CA ILE A 31 13.28 8.84 3.71
C ILE A 31 14.15 8.11 4.75
N GLU A 32 13.93 6.81 4.98
CA GLU A 32 14.70 6.06 5.97
C GLU A 32 16.11 5.70 5.47
N CYS A 33 16.26 5.26 4.23
CA CYS A 33 17.57 5.03 3.61
C CYS A 33 18.40 6.32 3.54
N SER A 34 17.78 7.48 3.31
CA SER A 34 18.47 8.79 3.37
C SER A 34 19.03 9.11 4.76
N LYS A 35 18.31 8.76 5.84
CA LYS A 35 18.84 8.92 7.20
C LYS A 35 20.01 7.99 7.49
N GLN A 36 19.95 6.76 7.00
CA GLN A 36 21.08 5.83 7.14
C GLN A 36 22.28 6.32 6.34
N PHE A 37 22.04 6.82 5.12
CA PHE A 37 23.06 7.38 4.25
C PHE A 37 23.82 8.54 4.93
N SER A 38 23.11 9.49 5.55
CA SER A 38 23.73 10.64 6.22
C SER A 38 24.55 10.28 7.47
N GLN A 39 24.34 9.10 8.05
CA GLN A 39 25.14 8.60 9.18
C GLN A 39 26.42 7.87 8.76
N LEU A 40 26.55 7.49 7.48
CA LEU A 40 27.71 6.76 6.97
C LEU A 40 28.81 7.71 6.50
N THR A 41 30.08 7.38 6.76
CA THR A 41 31.23 8.09 6.18
C THR A 41 31.35 7.81 4.67
N ILE A 42 31.95 8.74 3.92
CA ILE A 42 32.16 8.58 2.46
C ILE A 42 32.87 7.26 2.13
N GLU A 43 33.84 6.84 2.94
CA GLU A 43 34.57 5.57 2.77
C GLU A 43 33.68 4.34 2.98
N LYS A 44 32.79 4.37 3.98
CA LYS A 44 31.81 3.28 4.20
C LYS A 44 30.82 3.21 3.05
N ARG A 45 30.40 4.36 2.50
CA ARG A 45 29.51 4.44 1.32
C ARG A 45 30.16 3.82 0.08
N LYS A 46 31.41 4.16 -0.22
CA LYS A 46 32.16 3.58 -1.36
C LYS A 46 32.29 2.05 -1.29
N LYS A 47 32.30 1.48 -0.08
CA LYS A 47 32.33 0.02 0.12
C LYS A 47 30.95 -0.63 -0.05
N LEU A 48 29.88 0.13 0.18
CA LEU A 48 28.51 -0.31 -0.06
C LEU A 48 28.19 -0.08 -1.54
N LYS A 49 28.39 -1.11 -2.37
CA LYS A 49 28.06 -1.09 -3.82
C LYS A 49 26.62 -0.66 -4.13
N ARG A 50 25.74 -0.66 -3.14
CA ARG A 50 24.33 -0.31 -3.28
C ARG A 50 24.06 1.19 -3.30
N PHE A 51 24.88 2.01 -2.65
CA PHE A 51 24.69 3.46 -2.61
C PHE A 51 25.41 4.17 -3.77
N CYS A 52 24.79 5.24 -4.26
CA CYS A 52 25.46 6.21 -5.12
C CYS A 52 26.72 6.81 -4.46
N SER A 53 27.78 7.01 -5.24
CA SER A 53 29.09 7.50 -4.78
C SER A 53 29.20 9.02 -4.59
N HIS A 54 28.14 9.78 -4.90
CA HIS A 54 28.13 11.24 -4.76
C HIS A 54 27.91 11.66 -3.30
N ASP A 55 28.29 12.90 -2.98
CA ASP A 55 28.20 13.44 -1.61
C ASP A 55 26.75 13.70 -1.15
N ASP A 56 26.57 13.98 0.15
CA ASP A 56 25.25 14.31 0.73
C ASP A 56 24.60 15.55 0.10
N ASN A 57 25.40 16.52 -0.35
CA ASN A 57 24.90 17.76 -0.96
C ASN A 57 24.33 17.54 -2.37
N SER A 58 24.66 16.40 -2.97
CA SER A 58 24.15 15.95 -4.26
C SER A 58 22.71 15.44 -4.16
N PHE A 59 22.23 15.09 -2.97
CA PHE A 59 20.84 14.67 -2.75
C PHE A 59 19.92 15.87 -2.48
N CYS A 60 18.75 15.87 -3.10
CA CYS A 60 17.67 16.79 -2.78
C CYS A 60 16.40 16.02 -2.42
N LEU A 61 15.57 16.61 -1.56
CA LEU A 61 14.22 16.12 -1.35
C LEU A 61 13.44 16.34 -2.66
N SER A 62 12.73 15.31 -3.08
CA SER A 62 11.92 15.27 -4.30
C SER A 62 10.53 14.72 -3.97
N GLU A 63 9.58 14.98 -4.86
CA GLU A 63 8.18 14.59 -4.74
C GLU A 63 7.63 14.20 -6.13
N PHE A 64 6.84 13.12 -6.20
CA PHE A 64 6.16 12.71 -7.43
C PHE A 64 4.84 13.47 -7.63
N ILE A 65 4.17 13.77 -6.52
CA ILE A 65 2.96 14.56 -6.45
C ILE A 65 3.35 15.88 -5.80
N PRO A 66 3.52 16.95 -6.59
CA PRO A 66 3.89 18.26 -6.08
C PRO A 66 2.96 18.73 -4.97
N TRP A 67 3.53 19.27 -3.88
CA TRP A 67 2.73 19.70 -2.72
C TRP A 67 1.74 20.82 -3.07
N ASP A 68 2.11 21.72 -3.96
CA ASP A 68 1.25 22.78 -4.50
C ASP A 68 0.02 22.21 -5.23
N ALA A 69 0.17 21.09 -5.95
CA ALA A 69 -0.95 20.38 -6.56
C ALA A 69 -1.91 19.81 -5.50
N VAL A 70 -1.38 19.27 -4.39
CA VAL A 70 -2.18 18.79 -3.25
C VAL A 70 -2.91 19.95 -2.55
N LEU A 71 -2.23 21.08 -2.35
CA LEU A 71 -2.83 22.28 -1.76
C LEU A 71 -3.94 22.86 -2.65
N LYS A 72 -3.71 22.93 -3.96
CA LYS A 72 -4.72 23.37 -4.91
C LYS A 72 -5.94 22.45 -4.88
N LEU A 73 -5.73 21.13 -4.93
CA LEU A 73 -6.81 20.14 -4.82
C LEU A 73 -7.60 20.33 -3.52
N ARG A 74 -6.91 20.57 -2.39
CA ARG A 74 -7.56 20.87 -1.12
C ARG A 74 -8.43 22.12 -1.20
N SER A 75 -7.92 23.21 -1.76
CA SER A 75 -8.70 24.45 -1.94
C SER A 75 -9.92 24.24 -2.81
N ASP A 76 -9.78 23.51 -3.92
CA ASP A 76 -10.88 23.20 -4.85
C ASP A 76 -11.97 22.36 -4.15
N VAL A 77 -11.56 21.37 -3.34
CA VAL A 77 -12.50 20.57 -2.53
C VAL A 77 -13.22 21.43 -1.50
N ILE A 78 -12.51 22.31 -0.79
CA ILE A 78 -13.10 23.21 0.21
C ILE A 78 -14.10 24.16 -0.44
N ASP A 79 -13.76 24.79 -1.57
CA ASP A 79 -14.66 25.68 -2.32
C ASP A 79 -15.91 24.92 -2.79
N TYR A 80 -15.75 23.71 -3.34
CA TYR A 80 -16.86 22.88 -3.79
C TYR A 80 -17.81 22.51 -2.63
N LEU A 81 -17.27 22.05 -1.50
CA LEU A 81 -18.07 21.72 -0.31
C LEU A 81 -18.79 22.95 0.25
N SER A 82 -18.14 24.12 0.23
CA SER A 82 -18.74 25.39 0.68
C SER A 82 -19.94 25.78 -0.18
N ARG A 83 -19.85 25.61 -1.51
CA ARG A 83 -20.97 25.86 -2.43
C ARG A 83 -22.16 24.93 -2.17
N LEU A 84 -21.89 23.70 -1.76
CA LEU A 84 -22.91 22.73 -1.38
C LEU A 84 -23.46 22.93 0.04
N LYS A 85 -22.97 23.93 0.79
CA LYS A 85 -23.32 24.18 2.20
C LYS A 85 -23.12 22.95 3.10
N ILE A 86 -22.14 22.11 2.77
CA ILE A 86 -21.78 20.95 3.59
C ILE A 86 -20.77 21.42 4.63
N ASP A 87 -21.13 21.33 5.91
CA ASP A 87 -20.20 21.62 7.00
C ASP A 87 -19.12 20.54 7.06
N TYR A 88 -17.91 20.88 6.61
CA TYR A 88 -16.73 20.02 6.69
C TYR A 88 -15.86 20.38 7.90
N SER A 89 -16.47 20.76 9.02
CA SER A 89 -15.84 20.92 10.33
C SER A 89 -15.30 19.61 10.94
N ILE A 90 -14.75 18.72 10.11
CA ILE A 90 -13.59 17.98 10.61
C ILE A 90 -12.61 19.08 10.95
N LYS A 91 -12.29 19.22 12.24
CA LYS A 91 -11.13 19.97 12.73
C LYS A 91 -9.92 19.44 11.98
N LEU A 92 -9.73 19.91 10.74
CA LEU A 92 -8.51 19.83 9.99
C LEU A 92 -7.52 20.36 10.99
N TYR A 93 -6.66 19.49 11.48
CA TYR A 93 -5.66 19.88 12.43
C TYR A 93 -5.10 21.22 11.95
N HIS A 94 -5.24 22.26 12.76
CA HIS A 94 -4.25 23.32 12.81
C HIS A 94 -2.97 22.65 13.30
N SER A 95 -2.43 21.82 12.43
CA SER A 95 -1.09 21.36 12.54
C SER A 95 -0.31 22.59 12.16
N SER A 96 0.20 23.29 13.17
CA SER A 96 1.33 24.21 13.00
C SER A 96 2.51 23.54 12.26
N LYS A 97 2.48 22.21 12.03
CA LYS A 97 3.39 21.48 11.13
C LYS A 97 2.94 21.45 9.65
N ALA A 98 1.66 21.58 9.35
CA ALA A 98 1.14 21.65 7.98
C ALA A 98 1.34 23.04 7.36
N GLU A 99 1.24 24.10 8.16
CA GLU A 99 1.53 25.49 7.73
C GLU A 99 3.03 25.79 7.61
N ASN A 100 3.89 24.83 7.95
CA ASN A 100 5.32 25.02 7.89
C ASN A 100 6.04 23.74 7.44
N LEU A 101 5.57 23.17 6.33
CA LEU A 101 6.22 22.00 5.72
C LEU A 101 7.69 22.30 5.34
N SER A 102 8.03 23.55 4.98
CA SER A 102 9.43 23.96 4.80
C SER A 102 10.24 23.84 6.09
N THR A 103 9.62 24.12 7.25
CA THR A 103 10.21 23.98 8.59
C THR A 103 10.21 22.52 9.05
N PHE A 104 9.20 21.71 8.67
CA PHE A 104 9.19 20.25 8.87
C PHE A 104 10.32 19.58 8.08
N ILE A 105 10.51 19.97 6.81
CA ILE A 105 11.62 19.53 5.95
C ILE A 105 12.97 19.97 6.52
N LYS A 106 13.08 21.19 7.07
CA LYS A 106 14.27 21.63 7.82
C LYS A 106 14.47 20.83 9.12
N SER A 107 13.40 20.45 9.82
CA SER A 107 13.46 19.64 11.06
C SER A 107 13.83 18.17 10.79
N LEU A 108 13.65 17.67 9.57
CA LEU A 108 14.15 16.35 9.17
C LEU A 108 15.68 16.31 9.13
N LYS A 109 16.37 17.47 9.15
CA LYS A 109 17.83 17.59 9.25
C LYS A 109 18.37 17.67 10.69
N MET A 110 17.53 17.62 11.72
CA MET A 110 17.97 17.76 13.11
C MET A 110 17.57 16.54 13.96
N LYS A 111 18.61 15.80 14.39
CA LYS A 111 18.70 14.84 15.50
C LYS A 111 17.44 14.01 15.81
N ARG A 112 17.47 12.71 15.47
CA ARG A 112 16.76 11.71 16.28
C ARG A 112 17.60 11.45 17.53
N SER A 113 17.21 12.05 18.66
CA SER A 113 17.40 11.38 19.94
C SER A 113 16.58 10.08 19.92
N HIS A 114 17.00 9.11 20.73
CA HIS A 114 16.48 7.74 20.79
C HIS A 114 15.05 7.61 21.32
N GLU A 115 14.24 8.67 21.29
CA GLU A 115 12.82 8.62 21.61
C GLU A 115 12.06 8.38 20.32
N ALA A 116 11.50 7.18 20.18
CA ALA A 116 10.38 6.96 19.28
C ALA A 116 9.41 8.13 19.51
N ARG A 117 9.10 8.91 18.47
CA ARG A 117 8.03 9.89 18.58
C ARG A 117 6.80 9.09 18.97
N ASP A 118 6.41 9.14 20.24
CA ASP A 118 5.09 8.73 20.67
C ASP A 118 4.14 9.52 19.78
N ILE A 119 3.57 8.85 18.78
CA ILE A 119 2.43 9.38 18.06
C ILE A 119 1.37 9.51 19.14
N GLN A 120 1.20 10.73 19.64
CA GLN A 120 0.31 10.98 20.73
C GLN A 120 -1.08 10.56 20.26
N LYS A 121 -1.61 9.51 20.90
CA LYS A 121 -2.93 8.99 20.64
C LYS A 121 -3.93 10.11 20.99
N ILE A 122 -4.47 10.76 19.96
CA ILE A 122 -5.40 11.90 20.02
C ILE A 122 -6.87 11.46 19.84
N TRP A 123 -7.10 10.15 19.90
CA TRP A 123 -8.42 9.52 19.95
C TRP A 123 -8.47 8.55 21.12
N SER A 124 -9.68 8.22 21.56
CA SER A 124 -9.96 7.22 22.59
C SER A 124 -11.14 6.35 22.15
N SER A 125 -11.44 5.30 22.91
CA SER A 125 -12.62 4.47 22.66
C SER A 125 -13.94 5.24 22.82
N ILE A 126 -13.95 6.35 23.56
CA ILE A 126 -15.14 7.19 23.74
C ILE A 126 -15.51 7.92 22.42
N ASP A 127 -14.53 8.18 21.57
CA ASP A 127 -14.73 8.94 20.34
C ASP A 127 -15.52 8.21 19.25
N CYS A 128 -15.73 6.90 19.41
CA CYS A 128 -16.62 6.14 18.55
C CYS A 128 -18.07 6.13 19.06
N ASN A 129 -18.43 6.99 20.02
CA ASN A 129 -19.75 7.01 20.67
C ASN A 129 -20.15 5.66 21.27
N CYS A 130 -19.17 4.90 21.76
CA CYS A 130 -19.36 3.55 22.28
C CYS A 130 -20.06 2.59 21.29
N ASP A 131 -19.82 2.77 19.99
CA ASP A 131 -20.40 1.91 18.95
C ASP A 131 -20.02 0.45 19.17
N PRO A 132 -20.99 -0.46 19.38
CA PRO A 132 -20.71 -1.86 19.64
C PRO A 132 -20.07 -2.58 18.44
N ASN A 133 -20.10 -1.98 17.25
CA ASN A 133 -19.45 -2.51 16.06
C ASN A 133 -17.97 -2.13 15.95
N ILE A 134 -17.42 -1.40 16.93
CA ILE A 134 -16.03 -0.95 16.95
C ILE A 134 -15.35 -1.52 18.20
N GLU A 135 -14.50 -2.52 17.98
CA GLU A 135 -13.65 -3.14 18.99
C GLU A 135 -12.27 -2.49 19.01
N PHE A 136 -11.48 -2.82 20.04
CA PHE A 136 -10.14 -2.27 20.23
C PHE A 136 -9.15 -3.37 20.63
N TYR A 137 -8.08 -3.52 19.84
CA TYR A 137 -6.99 -4.47 20.06
C TYR A 137 -5.69 -3.74 20.44
N CYS A 138 -4.65 -4.52 20.81
CA CYS A 138 -3.30 -4.02 21.11
C CYS A 138 -3.25 -2.98 22.25
N ASN A 139 -3.96 -3.25 23.36
CA ASN A 139 -4.15 -2.34 24.50
C ASN A 139 -4.78 -1.01 24.05
N ASP A 140 -5.93 -1.11 23.39
CA ASP A 140 -6.69 0.00 22.83
C ASP A 140 -5.99 0.85 21.77
N ARG A 141 -4.94 0.33 21.12
CA ARG A 141 -4.18 1.07 20.11
C ARG A 141 -4.57 0.74 18.68
N LEU A 142 -5.35 -0.31 18.47
CA LEU A 142 -5.82 -0.71 17.14
C LEU A 142 -7.36 -0.77 17.12
N PRO A 143 -8.01 0.21 16.50
CA PRO A 143 -9.44 0.15 16.23
C PRO A 143 -9.78 -0.95 15.22
N VAL A 144 -10.83 -1.69 15.51
CA VAL A 144 -11.28 -2.87 14.77
C VAL A 144 -12.77 -2.68 14.43
N PHE A 145 -13.06 -2.47 13.15
CA PHE A 145 -14.42 -2.24 12.65
C PHE A 145 -15.05 -3.55 12.19
N ASN A 146 -16.21 -3.89 12.75
CA ASN A 146 -17.08 -4.98 12.29
C ASN A 146 -18.06 -4.50 11.21
N GLU A 147 -18.49 -3.24 11.32
CA GLU A 147 -19.29 -2.50 10.33
C GLU A 147 -18.56 -1.19 9.98
N TRP A 148 -18.50 -0.83 8.71
CA TRP A 148 -17.73 0.35 8.23
C TRP A 148 -18.53 1.32 7.37
N ASN A 149 -19.80 1.00 7.09
CA ASN A 149 -20.67 1.81 6.24
C ASN A 149 -21.43 2.88 7.02
N SER A 150 -21.54 2.75 8.35
CA SER A 150 -22.23 3.73 9.20
C SER A 150 -21.49 5.07 9.25
N GLU A 151 -22.23 6.17 9.41
CA GLU A 151 -21.60 7.50 9.48
C GLU A 151 -20.69 7.64 10.72
N ASN A 152 -21.07 7.00 11.83
CA ASN A 152 -20.25 6.94 13.03
C ASN A 152 -18.91 6.23 12.78
N ALA A 153 -18.93 5.07 12.11
CA ALA A 153 -17.70 4.36 11.74
C ALA A 153 -16.82 5.20 10.81
N LYS A 154 -17.41 5.88 9.82
CA LYS A 154 -16.68 6.80 8.93
C LYS A 154 -16.08 7.99 9.69
N GLN A 155 -16.82 8.58 10.63
CA GLN A 155 -16.33 9.68 11.47
C GLN A 155 -15.16 9.22 12.35
N PHE A 156 -15.28 8.07 13.00
CA PHE A 156 -14.23 7.53 13.83
C PHE A 156 -13.00 7.11 13.02
N PHE A 157 -13.19 6.46 11.86
CA PHE A 157 -12.12 6.15 10.91
C PHE A 157 -11.32 7.41 10.53
N ARG A 158 -12.02 8.50 10.17
CA ARG A 158 -11.37 9.78 9.85
C ARG A 158 -10.52 10.32 11.01
N LYS A 159 -11.06 10.25 12.23
CA LYS A 159 -10.34 10.67 13.43
C LYS A 159 -9.08 9.84 13.66
N VAL A 160 -9.18 8.50 13.63
CA VAL A 160 -8.03 7.60 13.81
C VAL A 160 -7.00 7.75 12.69
N TRP A 161 -7.45 7.75 11.43
CA TRP A 161 -6.58 7.83 10.26
C TRP A 161 -5.78 9.13 10.20
N SER A 162 -6.37 10.25 10.68
CA SER A 162 -5.67 11.54 10.79
C SER A 162 -4.44 11.51 11.71
N THR A 163 -4.34 10.49 12.56
CA THR A 163 -3.24 10.30 13.52
C THR A 163 -2.11 9.44 12.98
N SER A 164 -2.21 8.96 11.73
CA SER A 164 -1.31 7.95 11.17
C SER A 164 -1.34 6.61 11.92
N CYS A 165 -2.40 6.34 12.70
CA CYS A 165 -2.62 5.04 13.31
C CYS A 165 -3.29 4.08 12.32
N PRO A 166 -2.92 2.79 12.33
CA PRO A 166 -3.59 1.78 11.54
C PRO A 166 -5.00 1.51 12.07
N VAL A 167 -5.84 0.97 11.19
CA VAL A 167 -7.17 0.43 11.51
C VAL A 167 -7.29 -0.98 10.95
N LEU A 168 -8.17 -1.78 11.55
CA LEU A 168 -8.50 -3.12 11.06
C LEU A 168 -9.99 -3.18 10.73
N VAL A 169 -10.35 -3.82 9.62
CA VAL A 169 -11.74 -4.12 9.27
C VAL A 169 -11.90 -5.64 9.21
N LYS A 170 -12.81 -6.19 10.00
CA LYS A 170 -13.05 -7.63 10.08
C LYS A 170 -14.07 -8.10 9.05
N GLN A 171 -14.07 -9.40 8.80
CA GLN A 171 -15.15 -10.12 8.12
C GLN A 171 -15.51 -9.59 6.72
N VAL A 172 -14.57 -8.93 6.03
CA VAL A 172 -14.79 -8.43 4.66
C VAL A 172 -15.19 -9.56 3.71
N HIS A 173 -14.66 -10.76 3.94
CA HIS A 173 -14.97 -11.98 3.18
C HIS A 173 -16.45 -12.39 3.23
N HIS A 174 -17.25 -11.96 4.22
CA HIS A 174 -18.69 -12.21 4.23
C HIS A 174 -19.43 -11.47 3.11
N LYS A 175 -18.85 -10.40 2.57
CA LYS A 175 -19.41 -9.63 1.46
C LYS A 175 -18.85 -10.05 0.09
N LEU A 176 -17.75 -10.82 0.08
CA LEU A 176 -17.10 -11.31 -1.14
C LEU A 176 -17.73 -12.63 -1.62
N SER A 177 -17.66 -12.88 -2.91
CA SER A 177 -18.10 -14.15 -3.48
C SER A 177 -17.20 -15.31 -3.05
N LYS A 178 -17.73 -16.25 -2.26
CA LYS A 178 -16.95 -17.37 -1.71
C LYS A 178 -16.28 -18.25 -2.77
N THR A 179 -16.85 -18.35 -3.97
CA THR A 179 -16.35 -19.24 -5.03
C THR A 179 -15.24 -18.61 -5.85
N LEU A 180 -15.26 -17.29 -6.05
CA LEU A 180 -14.29 -16.59 -6.89
C LEU A 180 -12.87 -16.62 -6.30
N TRP A 181 -12.76 -16.56 -4.97
CA TRP A 181 -11.47 -16.43 -4.27
C TRP A 181 -10.85 -17.78 -3.86
N LEU A 182 -11.36 -18.90 -4.38
CA LEU A 182 -10.83 -20.23 -4.05
C LEU A 182 -9.52 -20.52 -4.80
N PRO A 183 -8.58 -21.28 -4.19
CA PRO A 183 -7.33 -21.68 -4.85
C PRO A 183 -7.56 -22.36 -6.21
N ASN A 184 -8.59 -23.19 -6.33
CA ASN A 184 -8.92 -23.88 -7.58
C ASN A 184 -9.32 -22.92 -8.70
N ALA A 185 -10.03 -21.83 -8.39
CA ALA A 185 -10.40 -20.83 -9.40
C ALA A 185 -9.15 -20.15 -9.99
N PHE A 186 -8.14 -19.88 -9.15
CA PHE A 186 -6.85 -19.35 -9.61
C PHE A 186 -6.03 -20.40 -10.38
N LYS A 187 -6.07 -21.67 -9.95
CA LYS A 187 -5.42 -22.79 -10.64
C LYS A 187 -5.98 -22.96 -12.06
N GLU A 188 -7.30 -23.02 -12.21
CA GLU A 188 -7.99 -23.14 -13.50
C GLU A 188 -7.63 -21.98 -14.42
N HIS A 189 -7.71 -20.74 -13.92
CA HIS A 189 -7.33 -19.57 -14.71
C HIS A 189 -5.88 -19.64 -15.22
N MET A 190 -4.93 -20.04 -14.37
CA MET A 190 -3.53 -20.18 -14.78
C MET A 190 -3.35 -21.22 -15.89
N ILE A 191 -4.07 -22.35 -15.81
CA ILE A 191 -4.02 -23.42 -16.81
C ILE A 191 -4.62 -22.93 -18.13
N ASP A 192 -5.82 -22.34 -18.09
CA ASP A 192 -6.54 -21.89 -19.28
C ASP A 192 -5.78 -20.80 -20.07
N HIS A 193 -4.95 -20.01 -19.36
CA HIS A 193 -4.17 -18.93 -19.95
C HIS A 193 -2.67 -19.26 -20.11
N HIS A 194 -2.27 -20.50 -19.83
CA HIS A 194 -0.87 -20.96 -19.88
C HIS A 194 0.10 -20.03 -19.12
N GLU A 195 -0.31 -19.50 -17.96
CA GLU A 195 0.51 -18.60 -17.17
C GLU A 195 1.50 -19.38 -16.29
N THR A 196 2.79 -19.02 -16.39
CA THR A 196 3.89 -19.67 -15.66
C THR A 196 4.63 -18.68 -14.74
N PRO A 197 3.98 -18.09 -13.72
CA PRO A 197 4.66 -17.18 -12.80
C PRO A 197 5.78 -17.88 -12.04
N ALA A 198 6.78 -17.10 -11.61
CA ALA A 198 7.86 -17.60 -10.79
C ALA A 198 7.37 -17.92 -9.37
N LEU A 199 7.83 -19.05 -8.82
CA LEU A 199 7.72 -19.36 -7.40
C LEU A 199 9.00 -18.96 -6.68
N TRP A 200 8.84 -18.54 -5.43
CA TRP A 200 9.94 -18.24 -4.52
C TRP A 200 9.82 -19.12 -3.29
N ASP A 201 10.93 -19.73 -2.92
CA ASP A 201 11.05 -20.45 -1.66
C ASP A 201 11.31 -19.42 -0.55
N CYS A 202 10.39 -19.37 0.42
CA CYS A 202 10.43 -18.41 1.51
C CYS A 202 11.54 -18.72 2.53
N GLU A 203 12.01 -19.97 2.60
CA GLU A 203 13.06 -20.37 3.54
C GLU A 203 14.44 -20.13 2.93
N THR A 204 14.66 -20.58 1.69
CA THR A 204 15.96 -20.44 1.01
C THR A 204 16.13 -19.08 0.31
N LEU A 205 15.06 -18.30 0.19
CA LEU A 205 15.02 -17.02 -0.53
C LEU A 205 15.45 -17.13 -2.00
N ALA A 206 15.30 -18.32 -2.60
CA ALA A 206 15.68 -18.61 -3.97
C ALA A 206 14.45 -18.74 -4.89
N PRO A 207 14.57 -18.33 -6.16
CA PRO A 207 13.54 -18.63 -7.16
C PRO A 207 13.54 -20.12 -7.50
N ILE A 208 12.35 -20.66 -7.75
CA ILE A 208 12.16 -22.01 -8.28
C ILE A 208 11.75 -21.88 -9.76
N LEU A 209 12.43 -22.61 -10.63
CA LEU A 209 12.03 -22.73 -12.04
C LEU A 209 10.66 -23.41 -12.09
N THR A 210 9.68 -22.74 -12.68
CA THR A 210 8.30 -23.21 -12.76
C THR A 210 7.95 -23.71 -14.16
N ASN A 211 7.10 -24.72 -14.18
CA ASN A 211 6.35 -25.18 -15.34
C ASN A 211 4.91 -25.46 -14.89
N GLU A 212 4.03 -25.86 -15.81
CA GLU A 212 2.63 -26.14 -15.51
C GLU A 212 2.45 -27.23 -14.43
N ASP A 213 3.26 -28.30 -14.44
CA ASP A 213 3.20 -29.37 -13.43
C ASP A 213 3.56 -28.86 -12.02
N ILE A 214 4.66 -28.11 -11.90
CA ILE A 214 5.10 -27.54 -10.63
C ILE A 214 4.04 -26.58 -10.07
N LEU A 215 3.42 -25.77 -10.93
CA LEU A 215 2.36 -24.85 -10.52
C LEU A 215 1.06 -25.58 -10.15
N ALA A 216 0.68 -26.62 -10.89
CA ALA A 216 -0.45 -27.46 -10.53
C ALA A 216 -0.25 -28.10 -9.16
N ARG A 217 0.94 -28.65 -8.89
CA ARG A 217 1.34 -29.18 -7.58
C ARG A 217 1.40 -28.11 -6.50
N PHE A 218 1.81 -26.88 -6.85
CA PHE A 218 1.78 -25.75 -5.94
C PHE A 218 0.36 -25.53 -5.42
N TRP A 219 -0.61 -25.39 -6.34
CA TRP A 219 -2.02 -25.19 -6.01
C TRP A 219 -2.64 -26.39 -5.30
N ASP A 220 -2.32 -27.60 -5.74
CA ASP A 220 -2.82 -28.82 -5.08
C ASP A 220 -2.36 -28.91 -3.63
N GLY A 221 -1.10 -28.52 -3.36
CA GLY A 221 -0.51 -28.46 -2.03
C GLY A 221 -0.87 -27.23 -1.20
N PHE A 222 -1.65 -26.27 -1.74
CA PHE A 222 -1.98 -25.02 -1.04
C PHE A 222 -2.66 -25.29 0.31
N GLU A 223 -3.68 -26.15 0.30
CA GLU A 223 -4.43 -26.58 1.49
C GLU A 223 -4.00 -27.97 2.00
N ARG A 224 -3.16 -28.69 1.25
CA ARG A 224 -2.79 -30.09 1.52
C ARG A 224 -1.29 -30.25 1.76
N LEU A 225 -0.90 -30.21 3.04
CA LEU A 225 0.50 -30.30 3.47
C LEU A 225 1.22 -31.57 2.94
N ASN A 226 0.54 -32.70 2.87
CA ASN A 226 1.14 -33.99 2.49
C ASN A 226 1.60 -34.05 1.03
N ILE A 227 1.06 -33.21 0.15
CA ILE A 227 1.39 -33.19 -1.29
C ILE A 227 2.16 -31.95 -1.73
N ARG A 228 2.51 -31.05 -0.80
CA ARG A 228 3.40 -29.91 -1.08
C ARG A 228 4.72 -30.40 -1.66
N LEU A 229 5.28 -29.57 -2.54
CA LEU A 229 6.61 -29.78 -3.12
C LEU A 229 7.65 -29.94 -2.00
N LYS A 230 8.56 -30.89 -2.18
CA LYS A 230 9.65 -31.17 -1.25
C LYS A 230 10.96 -30.64 -1.80
N ASP A 231 11.89 -30.38 -0.91
CA ASP A 231 13.28 -30.18 -1.30
C ASP A 231 13.94 -31.52 -1.62
N ASN A 232 14.62 -31.59 -2.76
CA ASN A 232 15.40 -32.76 -3.14
C ASN A 232 16.77 -32.77 -2.44
N ASP A 233 17.26 -31.62 -1.99
CA ASP A 233 18.61 -31.45 -1.46
C ASP A 233 18.68 -31.44 0.09
N HIS A 234 17.56 -31.17 0.78
CA HIS A 234 17.52 -31.02 2.25
C HIS A 234 16.43 -31.90 2.90
N ASP A 235 16.78 -33.16 3.18
CA ASP A 235 16.00 -34.12 3.99
C ASP A 235 14.56 -34.43 3.52
N GLY A 236 14.16 -34.04 2.30
CA GLY A 236 12.77 -34.20 1.83
C GLY A 236 11.76 -33.33 2.57
N ARG A 237 12.20 -32.21 3.17
CA ARG A 237 11.32 -31.24 3.84
C ARG A 237 10.38 -30.59 2.84
N ARG A 238 9.17 -30.24 3.29
CA ARG A 238 8.16 -29.55 2.48
C ARG A 238 8.56 -28.09 2.34
N ARG A 239 8.55 -27.57 1.11
CA ARG A 239 8.88 -26.19 0.81
C ARG A 239 7.76 -25.24 1.26
N ILE A 240 8.13 -24.03 1.68
CA ILE A 240 7.21 -22.91 1.90
C ILE A 240 7.33 -21.96 0.72
N LEU A 241 6.31 -21.92 -0.14
CA LEU A 241 6.38 -21.28 -1.44
C LEU A 241 5.46 -20.06 -1.50
N LYS A 242 5.90 -19.04 -2.23
CA LYS A 242 5.08 -17.88 -2.63
C LYS A 242 5.13 -17.66 -4.13
N LEU A 243 4.02 -17.22 -4.70
CA LEU A 243 3.98 -16.69 -6.06
C LEU A 243 4.59 -15.29 -6.07
N LYS A 244 5.50 -15.05 -7.02
CA LYS A 244 6.14 -13.74 -7.18
C LYS A 244 5.45 -12.95 -8.28
N ASP A 245 5.02 -11.73 -7.93
CA ASP A 245 4.49 -10.71 -8.85
C ASP A 245 3.41 -11.23 -9.80
N TRP A 246 2.45 -12.01 -9.27
CA TRP A 246 1.33 -12.56 -10.03
C TRP A 246 -0.01 -11.90 -9.64
N PRO A 247 -0.86 -11.49 -10.60
CA PRO A 247 -0.59 -11.38 -12.03
C PRO A 247 0.62 -10.50 -12.34
N THR A 248 1.31 -10.82 -13.44
CA THR A 248 2.44 -10.03 -13.93
C THR A 248 2.01 -8.59 -14.21
N LYS A 249 2.92 -7.68 -14.62
CA LYS A 249 2.75 -6.21 -14.78
C LYS A 249 1.47 -5.70 -15.50
N LYS A 250 0.61 -6.58 -16.02
CA LYS A 250 -0.76 -6.32 -16.45
C LYS A 250 -1.60 -5.72 -15.30
N ASP A 251 -2.55 -4.87 -15.67
CA ASP A 251 -3.53 -4.33 -14.70
C ASP A 251 -4.44 -5.48 -14.23
N PHE A 252 -4.70 -5.55 -12.92
CA PHE A 252 -5.57 -6.59 -12.35
C PHE A 252 -6.96 -6.59 -13.00
N ALA A 253 -7.45 -5.41 -13.41
CA ALA A 253 -8.72 -5.29 -14.16
C ALA A 253 -8.74 -6.07 -15.47
N SER A 254 -7.58 -6.20 -16.13
CA SER A 254 -7.46 -6.89 -17.42
C SER A 254 -7.35 -8.40 -17.28
N VAL A 255 -6.76 -8.87 -16.17
CA VAL A 255 -6.57 -10.30 -15.90
C VAL A 255 -7.78 -10.89 -15.18
N PHE A 256 -8.31 -10.15 -14.21
CA PHE A 256 -9.35 -10.62 -13.30
C PHE A 256 -10.49 -9.60 -13.15
N PRO A 257 -11.23 -9.28 -14.22
CA PRO A 257 -12.29 -8.27 -14.19
C PRO A 257 -13.38 -8.58 -13.15
N THR A 258 -13.82 -9.84 -13.05
CA THR A 258 -14.88 -10.27 -12.12
C THR A 258 -14.43 -10.23 -10.66
N LEU A 259 -13.19 -10.67 -10.35
CA LEU A 259 -12.63 -10.52 -9.00
C LEU A 259 -12.41 -9.06 -8.63
N LEU A 260 -12.00 -8.21 -9.59
CA LEU A 260 -11.86 -6.78 -9.36
C LEU A 260 -13.20 -6.17 -8.98
N HIS A 261 -14.26 -6.50 -9.73
CA HIS A 261 -15.60 -6.02 -9.46
C HIS A 261 -16.06 -6.44 -8.07
N ASP A 262 -15.99 -7.74 -7.76
CA ASP A 262 -16.35 -8.31 -6.45
C ASP A 262 -15.59 -7.62 -5.29
N LEU A 263 -14.29 -7.36 -5.46
CA LEU A 263 -13.50 -6.61 -4.49
C LEU A 263 -13.95 -5.16 -4.36
N MET A 264 -14.07 -4.43 -5.47
CA MET A 264 -14.26 -2.97 -5.47
C MET A 264 -15.67 -2.54 -5.04
N VAL A 265 -16.68 -3.39 -5.18
CA VAL A 265 -18.02 -3.13 -4.62
C VAL A 265 -18.10 -3.39 -3.13
N ASN A 266 -17.20 -4.24 -2.59
CA ASN A 266 -17.20 -4.67 -1.19
C ASN A 266 -16.04 -4.10 -0.36
N ILE A 267 -15.14 -3.32 -0.96
CA ILE A 267 -13.95 -2.78 -0.29
C ILE A 267 -14.32 -1.83 0.85
N PRO A 268 -13.78 -2.01 2.07
CA PRO A 268 -14.09 -1.15 3.21
C PRO A 268 -13.70 0.31 3.01
N PHE A 269 -14.48 1.22 3.61
CA PHE A 269 -14.27 2.66 3.49
C PHE A 269 -14.09 3.10 2.03
N SER A 270 -14.99 2.66 1.15
CA SER A 270 -14.92 2.84 -0.31
C SER A 270 -14.78 4.31 -0.74
N ASP A 271 -15.20 5.27 0.08
CA ASP A 271 -14.93 6.69 -0.10
C ASP A 271 -13.42 6.99 -0.22
N TYR A 272 -12.56 6.23 0.45
CA TYR A 272 -11.10 6.38 0.45
C TYR A 272 -10.39 5.34 -0.41
N THR A 273 -10.86 4.09 -0.40
CA THR A 273 -10.10 2.93 -0.89
C THR A 273 -10.47 2.53 -2.32
N LYS A 274 -11.68 2.85 -2.79
CA LYS A 274 -12.15 2.45 -4.11
C LYS A 274 -11.45 3.27 -5.19
N ARG A 275 -10.91 2.59 -6.20
CA ARG A 275 -10.42 3.21 -7.44
C ARG A 275 -11.50 3.19 -8.53
N SER A 276 -11.36 4.02 -9.55
CA SER A 276 -12.21 3.93 -10.74
C SER A 276 -11.86 2.68 -11.55
N TYR A 277 -12.86 2.00 -12.10
CA TYR A 277 -12.66 0.83 -12.95
C TYR A 277 -13.84 0.63 -13.91
N LYS A 278 -13.65 -0.22 -14.92
CA LYS A 278 -14.72 -0.64 -15.84
C LYS A 278 -15.03 -2.11 -15.63
N TYR A 279 -16.31 -2.46 -15.67
CA TYR A 279 -16.79 -3.83 -15.61
C TYR A 279 -18.12 -3.91 -16.36
N ASP A 280 -18.27 -4.91 -17.23
CA ASP A 280 -19.48 -5.15 -18.03
C ASP A 280 -20.02 -3.88 -18.76
N ASN A 281 -19.13 -3.19 -19.49
CA ASN A 281 -19.41 -1.92 -20.18
C ASN A 281 -19.87 -0.75 -19.28
N VAL A 282 -19.90 -0.93 -17.96
CA VAL A 282 -20.21 0.12 -16.98
C VAL A 282 -18.91 0.70 -16.41
N THR A 283 -18.87 2.03 -16.28
CA THR A 283 -17.77 2.73 -15.60
C THR A 283 -18.15 3.01 -14.16
N TYR A 284 -17.40 2.43 -13.22
CA TYR A 284 -17.55 2.65 -11.79
C TYR A 284 -16.55 3.72 -11.35
N LEU A 285 -17.06 4.79 -10.73
CA LEU A 285 -16.23 5.86 -10.19
C LEU A 285 -15.58 5.44 -8.87
N GLY A 286 -14.35 5.91 -8.67
CA GLY A 286 -13.62 5.76 -7.42
C GLY A 286 -14.21 6.56 -6.26
N GLY A 287 -13.65 6.35 -5.07
CA GLY A 287 -14.10 6.98 -3.84
C GLY A 287 -14.04 8.51 -3.88
N SER A 288 -14.98 9.15 -3.17
CA SER A 288 -15.09 10.61 -3.05
C SER A 288 -13.85 11.27 -2.42
N MET A 289 -13.12 10.54 -1.57
CA MET A 289 -11.94 10.97 -0.82
C MET A 289 -10.63 10.35 -1.34
N ASN A 290 -10.70 9.52 -2.39
CA ASN A 290 -9.49 8.99 -3.05
C ASN A 290 -8.85 10.08 -3.93
N ILE A 291 -7.80 10.72 -3.42
CA ILE A 291 -7.16 11.85 -4.11
C ILE A 291 -6.44 11.45 -5.40
N VAL A 292 -6.02 10.20 -5.55
CA VAL A 292 -5.27 9.75 -6.73
C VAL A 292 -6.14 9.81 -8.00
N GLU A 293 -7.45 9.61 -7.84
CA GLU A 293 -8.43 9.77 -8.92
C GLU A 293 -8.50 11.20 -9.44
N ARG A 294 -8.20 12.18 -8.58
CA ARG A 294 -8.33 13.62 -8.82
C ARG A 294 -7.02 14.32 -9.17
N LEU A 295 -5.92 13.58 -9.23
CA LEU A 295 -4.64 14.15 -9.64
C LEU A 295 -4.72 14.64 -11.10
N PRO A 296 -4.13 15.81 -11.41
CA PRO A 296 -4.02 16.31 -12.77
C PRO A 296 -3.48 15.25 -13.75
N SER A 297 -3.97 15.26 -14.99
CA SER A 297 -3.55 14.30 -16.02
C SER A 297 -2.08 14.40 -16.42
N CYS A 298 -1.43 15.53 -16.15
CA CYS A 298 0.00 15.72 -16.36
C CYS A 298 0.88 14.99 -15.33
N LEU A 299 0.30 14.50 -14.22
CA LEU A 299 1.02 13.73 -13.21
C LEU A 299 0.96 12.24 -13.52
N VAL A 300 2.10 11.57 -13.32
CA VAL A 300 2.15 10.12 -13.33
C VAL A 300 1.44 9.60 -12.07
N LYS A 301 0.30 8.95 -12.25
CA LYS A 301 -0.46 8.38 -11.14
C LYS A 301 0.29 7.17 -10.56
N PRO A 302 0.32 7.00 -9.23
CA PRO A 302 0.87 5.79 -8.63
C PRO A 302 0.06 4.56 -9.04
N ASP A 303 0.72 3.40 -9.12
CA ASP A 303 0.04 2.12 -9.26
C ASP A 303 -0.85 1.83 -8.04
N LEU A 304 -2.15 2.06 -8.20
CA LEU A 304 -3.17 1.84 -7.16
C LEU A 304 -3.49 0.36 -6.92
N GLY A 305 -2.95 -0.56 -7.72
CA GLY A 305 -3.33 -1.97 -7.66
C GLY A 305 -4.78 -2.22 -8.10
N PRO A 306 -5.44 -3.30 -7.61
CA PRO A 306 -4.97 -4.19 -6.56
C PRO A 306 -3.80 -5.08 -7.00
N LYS A 307 -3.09 -5.66 -6.03
CA LYS A 307 -2.06 -6.69 -6.23
C LYS A 307 -2.46 -7.92 -5.44
N LEU A 308 -2.23 -9.08 -6.01
CA LEU A 308 -2.51 -10.36 -5.38
C LEU A 308 -1.21 -10.91 -4.77
N TYR A 309 -1.31 -11.44 -3.56
CA TYR A 309 -0.19 -12.05 -2.84
C TYR A 309 -0.63 -13.43 -2.37
N ILE A 310 0.02 -14.47 -2.87
CA ILE A 310 -0.33 -15.87 -2.61
C ILE A 310 0.92 -16.61 -2.12
N ALA A 311 0.80 -17.20 -0.94
CA ALA A 311 1.83 -18.01 -0.30
C ALA A 311 1.17 -19.13 0.52
N TYR A 312 1.94 -20.19 0.77
CA TYR A 312 1.60 -21.33 1.61
C TYR A 312 1.36 -21.03 3.08
#